data_AF-A0AAE3R2V4-F1
#
_entry.id   AF-A0AAE3R2V4-F1
#
_cell.length_a   1.000
_cell.length_b   1.000
_cell.length_c   1.000
_cell.angle_alpha   90.00
_cell.angle_beta   90.00
_cell.angle_gamma   90.00
#
_symmetry.space_group_name_H-M   'P 1'
#
loop_
_entity.id
_entity.type
_entity.pdbx_description
1 polymer ?
#
loop_
_entity_poly.entity_id
_entity_poly.type
_entity_poly.pdbx_seq_one_letter_code
_entity_poly.pdbx_strand_id
1 'polypeptide(L)'
;MNHNLLFTLLLIASPVVSAFLASVVTYRYLTRAQKREYLYQHRYAAYKELSFQLIGLRKYCLDKISEGELNAFYHSYTLDIGSAQYQNEIVHVVETNAMFLSNSIQTIVQSVVDKLSLLCKAETVILGIANENEKRTYYSFYPIVLTEIEKCLQELSAEIEL
;
A
#
# COMPACT_ATOMS: atom_id res chain seq x y z
N MET A 1 25.18 66.09 -15.33
CA MET A 1 25.29 66.01 -13.86
C MET A 1 24.29 65.00 -13.23
N ASN A 2 23.96 63.87 -13.90
CA ASN A 2 22.92 62.92 -13.43
C ASN A 2 23.43 61.48 -13.20
N HIS A 3 24.70 61.16 -13.49
CA HIS A 3 25.19 59.78 -13.35
C HIS A 3 25.26 59.30 -11.90
N ASN A 4 25.58 60.18 -10.93
CA ASN A 4 25.69 59.80 -9.52
C ASN A 4 24.33 59.46 -8.89
N LEU A 5 23.26 60.15 -9.29
CA LEU A 5 21.89 59.93 -8.81
C LEU A 5 21.31 58.62 -9.35
N LEU A 6 21.57 58.32 -10.63
CA LEU A 6 21.19 57.06 -11.26
C LEU A 6 21.93 55.87 -10.63
N PHE A 7 23.22 56.04 -10.32
CA PHE A 7 24.04 55.02 -9.67
C PHE A 7 23.59 54.75 -8.23
N THR A 8 23.25 55.78 -7.45
CA THR A 8 22.71 55.61 -6.08
C THR A 8 21.32 54.97 -6.09
N LEU A 9 20.44 55.34 -7.02
CA LEU A 9 19.14 54.69 -7.20
C LEU A 9 19.28 53.21 -7.57
N LEU A 10 20.20 52.86 -8.48
CA LEU A 10 20.51 51.46 -8.80
C LEU A 10 21.06 50.69 -7.60
N LEU A 11 21.91 51.32 -6.79
CA LEU A 11 22.48 50.70 -5.59
C LEU A 11 21.44 50.37 -4.52
N ILE A 12 20.38 51.18 -4.41
CA ILE A 12 19.27 50.97 -3.47
C ILE A 12 18.24 49.99 -4.05
N ALA A 13 17.92 50.13 -5.34
CA ALA A 13 16.90 49.29 -5.99
C ALA A 13 17.39 47.85 -6.22
N SER A 14 18.68 47.66 -6.53
CA SER A 14 19.32 46.34 -6.76
C SER A 14 19.04 45.31 -5.65
N PRO A 15 19.32 45.58 -4.37
CA PRO A 15 19.07 44.62 -3.29
C PRO A 15 17.57 44.35 -3.09
N VAL A 16 16.70 45.34 -3.31
CA VAL A 16 15.24 45.16 -3.19
C VAL A 16 14.71 44.26 -4.29
N VAL A 17 15.10 44.52 -5.54
CA VAL A 17 14.71 43.69 -6.70
C VAL A 17 15.29 42.28 -6.57
N SER A 18 16.52 42.15 -6.10
CA SER A 18 17.17 40.86 -5.85
C SER A 18 16.48 40.07 -4.76
N ALA A 19 16.13 40.71 -3.64
CA ALA A 19 15.39 40.08 -2.55
C ALA A 19 13.98 39.65 -2.98
N PHE A 20 13.30 40.48 -3.77
CA PHE A 20 11.99 40.15 -4.33
C PHE A 20 12.07 38.94 -5.27
N LEU A 21 13.02 38.94 -6.22
CA LEU A 21 13.22 37.81 -7.12
C LEU A 21 13.61 36.53 -6.36
N ALA A 22 14.52 36.63 -5.38
CA ALA A 22 14.91 35.52 -4.53
C ALA A 22 13.72 34.96 -3.74
N SER A 23 12.84 35.83 -3.23
CA SER A 23 11.61 35.42 -2.53
C SER A 23 10.65 34.68 -3.46
N VAL A 24 10.40 35.21 -4.66
CA VAL A 24 9.52 34.58 -5.67
C VAL A 24 10.06 33.22 -6.11
N VAL A 25 11.37 33.14 -6.37
CA VAL A 25 12.05 31.89 -6.75
C VAL A 25 11.96 30.89 -5.61
N THR A 26 12.34 31.28 -4.39
CA THR A 26 12.26 30.42 -3.20
C THR A 26 10.84 29.93 -2.99
N TYR A 27 9.83 30.81 -3.02
CA TYR A 27 8.43 30.41 -2.85
C TYR A 27 8.00 29.36 -3.88
N ARG A 28 8.34 29.54 -5.16
CA ARG A 28 7.99 28.58 -6.21
C ARG A 28 8.69 27.23 -6.06
N TYR A 29 9.96 27.21 -5.65
CA TYR A 29 10.68 25.95 -5.45
C TYR A 29 10.28 25.26 -4.14
N LEU A 30 10.10 26.02 -3.06
CA LEU A 30 9.73 25.50 -1.75
C LEU A 30 8.33 24.90 -1.77
N THR A 31 7.35 25.58 -2.38
CA THR A 31 5.99 25.03 -2.53
C THR A 31 5.95 23.76 -3.38
N ARG A 32 6.75 23.69 -4.45
CA ARG A 32 6.89 22.47 -5.27
C ARG A 32 7.55 21.33 -4.50
N ALA A 33 8.60 21.62 -3.74
CA ALA A 33 9.29 20.64 -2.90
C ALA A 33 8.36 20.10 -1.82
N GLN A 34 7.69 20.98 -1.07
CA GLN A 34 6.70 20.62 -0.05
C GLN A 34 5.55 19.78 -0.62
N LYS A 35 5.04 20.13 -1.81
CA LYS A 35 3.98 19.33 -2.46
C LYS A 35 4.46 17.92 -2.82
N ARG A 36 5.71 17.79 -3.31
CA ARG A 36 6.29 16.46 -3.62
C ARG A 36 6.52 15.64 -2.36
N GLU A 37 7.06 16.26 -1.31
CA GLU A 37 7.29 15.62 -0.03
C GLU A 37 5.98 15.13 0.60
N TYR A 38 4.94 15.97 0.58
CA TYR A 38 3.60 15.60 1.02
C TYR A 38 3.06 14.39 0.26
N LEU A 39 3.11 14.40 -1.08
CA LEU A 39 2.67 13.26 -1.89
C LEU A 39 3.48 11.99 -1.59
N TYR A 40 4.78 12.11 -1.37
CA TYR A 40 5.64 10.98 -1.03
C TYR A 40 5.30 10.38 0.34
N GLN A 41 5.07 11.22 1.36
CA GLN A 41 4.67 10.76 2.70
C GLN A 41 3.33 10.01 2.67
N HIS A 42 2.35 10.52 1.93
CA HIS A 42 1.05 9.86 1.79
C HIS A 42 1.14 8.56 0.99
N ARG A 43 1.94 8.53 -0.08
CA ARG A 43 2.22 7.31 -0.85
C ARG A 43 2.89 6.24 0.00
N TYR A 44 3.89 6.60 0.80
CA TYR A 44 4.54 5.68 1.73
C TYR A 44 3.57 5.14 2.79
N ALA A 45 2.71 6.01 3.35
CA ALA A 45 1.69 5.60 4.31
C ALA A 45 0.70 4.59 3.71
N ALA A 46 0.20 4.86 2.49
CA ALA A 46 -0.68 3.95 1.75
C ALA A 46 -0.03 2.57 1.53
N TYR A 47 1.24 2.54 1.10
CA TYR A 47 1.94 1.27 0.90
C TYR A 47 2.18 0.51 2.19
N LYS A 48 2.50 1.21 3.28
CA LYS A 48 2.66 0.59 4.60
C LYS A 48 1.36 -0.04 5.08
N GLU A 49 0.24 0.65 4.91
CA GLU A 49 -1.09 0.18 5.31
C GLU A 49 -1.50 -1.05 4.50
N LEU A 50 -1.35 -1.00 3.17
CA LEU A 50 -1.64 -2.15 2.30
C LEU A 50 -0.73 -3.34 2.61
N SER A 51 0.57 -3.11 2.80
CA SER A 51 1.54 -4.15 3.16
C SER A 51 1.20 -4.81 4.50
N PHE A 52 0.74 -4.01 5.48
CA PHE A 52 0.32 -4.53 6.77
C PHE A 52 -0.84 -5.51 6.63
N GLN A 53 -1.86 -5.17 5.83
CA GLN A 53 -2.99 -6.06 5.57
C GLN A 53 -2.60 -7.33 4.80
N LEU A 54 -1.77 -7.19 3.77
CA LEU A 54 -1.26 -8.33 3.00
C LEU A 54 -0.41 -9.28 3.85
N ILE A 55 0.42 -8.75 4.75
CA ILE A 55 1.20 -9.57 5.71
C ILE A 55 0.26 -10.27 6.70
N GLY A 56 -0.79 -9.59 7.16
CA GLY A 56 -1.83 -10.20 7.99
C GLY A 56 -2.48 -11.39 7.30
N LEU A 57 -2.94 -11.18 6.07
CA LEU A 57 -3.54 -12.24 5.25
C LEU A 57 -2.56 -13.38 4.93
N ARG A 58 -1.28 -13.06 4.70
CA ARG A 58 -0.22 -14.06 4.50
C ARG A 58 -0.11 -14.99 5.70
N LYS A 59 -0.07 -14.42 6.90
CA LYS A 59 -0.03 -15.20 8.16
C LYS A 59 -1.26 -16.07 8.29
N TYR A 60 -2.44 -15.53 8.03
CA TYR A 60 -3.69 -16.29 8.01
C TYR A 60 -3.65 -17.49 7.05
N CYS A 61 -3.16 -17.29 5.82
CA CYS A 61 -3.06 -18.37 4.84
C CYS A 61 -2.07 -19.46 5.29
N LEU A 62 -0.91 -19.07 5.83
CA LEU A 62 0.08 -20.02 6.35
C LEU A 62 -0.48 -20.84 7.52
N ASP A 63 -1.19 -20.16 8.42
CA ASP A 63 -1.88 -20.75 9.55
C ASP A 63 -2.89 -21.82 9.10
N LYS A 64 -3.74 -21.50 8.12
CA LYS A 64 -4.72 -22.44 7.55
C LYS A 64 -4.09 -23.60 6.80
N ILE A 65 -2.97 -23.39 6.12
CA ILE A 65 -2.20 -24.47 5.48
C ILE A 65 -1.70 -25.45 6.54
N SER A 66 -1.10 -24.94 7.63
CA SER A 66 -0.59 -25.80 8.71
C SER A 66 -1.70 -26.53 9.48
N GLU A 67 -2.89 -25.93 9.60
CA GLU A 67 -4.08 -26.59 10.12
C GLU A 67 -4.47 -27.78 9.24
N GLY A 68 -4.51 -27.59 7.92
CA GLY A 68 -4.81 -28.66 6.95
C GLY A 68 -3.78 -29.78 6.88
N GLU A 69 -2.51 -29.49 7.21
CA GLU A 69 -1.42 -30.47 7.26
C GLU A 69 -1.38 -31.30 8.55
N LEU A 70 -2.28 -31.03 9.52
CA LEU A 70 -2.31 -31.67 10.85
C LEU A 70 -0.97 -31.58 11.59
N ASN A 71 -0.30 -30.44 11.47
CA ASN A 71 1.00 -30.26 12.11
C ASN A 71 0.84 -30.18 13.63
N ALA A 72 1.33 -31.19 14.36
CA ALA A 72 1.07 -31.37 15.80
C ALA A 72 1.63 -30.27 16.71
N PHE A 73 2.47 -29.38 16.17
CA PHE A 73 3.04 -28.23 16.88
C PHE A 73 2.34 -26.90 16.56
N TYR A 74 1.28 -26.94 15.74
CA TYR A 74 0.56 -25.74 15.32
C TYR A 74 -0.13 -25.07 16.51
N HIS A 75 0.31 -23.86 16.82
CA HIS A 75 -0.39 -22.94 17.72
C HIS A 75 -1.05 -21.89 16.83
N SER A 76 -2.38 -21.88 16.79
CA SER A 76 -3.11 -20.84 16.07
C SER A 76 -2.91 -19.51 16.80
N TYR A 77 -2.12 -18.63 16.20
CA TYR A 77 -1.88 -17.27 16.71
C TYR A 77 -2.85 -16.25 16.09
N THR A 78 -3.63 -16.67 15.10
CA THR A 78 -4.61 -15.82 14.43
C THR A 78 -5.90 -15.80 15.24
N LEU A 79 -6.27 -14.59 15.71
CA LEU A 79 -7.63 -14.30 16.16
C LEU A 79 -8.63 -14.73 15.08
N ASP A 80 -9.87 -15.00 15.52
CA ASP A 80 -11.10 -15.45 14.84
C ASP A 80 -11.53 -14.65 13.58
N ILE A 81 -10.59 -14.25 12.74
CA ILE A 81 -10.70 -13.38 11.59
C ILE A 81 -10.72 -14.27 10.35
N GLY A 82 -11.88 -14.36 9.70
CA GLY A 82 -12.05 -15.11 8.44
C GLY A 82 -11.53 -14.36 7.21
N SER A 83 -11.41 -15.05 6.08
CA SER A 83 -10.96 -14.45 4.80
C SER A 83 -11.80 -13.24 4.36
N ALA A 84 -13.08 -13.21 4.70
CA ALA A 84 -14.00 -12.11 4.39
C ALA A 84 -13.61 -10.79 5.07
N GLN A 85 -13.06 -10.85 6.29
CA GLN A 85 -12.61 -9.65 6.99
C GLN A 85 -11.36 -9.07 6.32
N TYR A 86 -10.38 -9.91 5.97
CA TYR A 86 -9.21 -9.48 5.21
C TYR A 86 -9.58 -8.89 3.85
N GLN A 87 -10.59 -9.46 3.17
CA GLN A 87 -11.10 -8.90 1.93
C GLN A 87 -11.61 -7.47 2.13
N ASN A 88 -12.46 -7.24 3.13
CA ASN A 88 -13.01 -5.91 3.42
C ASN A 88 -11.91 -4.91 3.79
N GLU A 89 -10.95 -5.33 4.62
CA GLU A 89 -9.84 -4.48 5.06
C GLU A 89 -8.94 -4.08 3.88
N ILE A 90 -8.61 -5.03 2.99
CA ILE A 90 -7.80 -4.75 1.79
C ILE A 90 -8.54 -3.82 0.83
N VAL A 91 -9.81 -4.09 0.54
CA VAL A 91 -10.64 -3.24 -0.34
C VAL A 91 -10.74 -1.83 0.23
N HIS A 92 -11.01 -1.70 1.53
CA HIS A 92 -11.08 -0.40 2.19
C HIS A 92 -9.76 0.39 2.05
N VAL A 93 -8.61 -0.26 2.29
CA VAL A 93 -7.29 0.39 2.15
C VAL A 93 -7.04 0.84 0.71
N VAL A 94 -7.45 0.06 -0.29
CA VAL A 94 -7.31 0.44 -1.70
C VAL A 94 -8.20 1.62 -2.04
N GLU A 95 -9.47 1.61 -1.62
CA GLU A 95 -10.43 2.68 -1.92
C GLU A 95 -10.02 4.00 -1.27
N THR A 96 -9.56 3.99 -0.02
CA THR A 96 -9.14 5.20 0.70
C THR A 96 -7.83 5.77 0.16
N ASN A 97 -6.95 4.92 -0.40
CA ASN A 97 -5.64 5.31 -0.87
C ASN A 97 -5.48 5.27 -2.41
N ALA A 98 -6.56 5.11 -3.17
CA ALA A 98 -6.50 4.90 -4.63
C ALA A 98 -5.69 5.97 -5.37
N MET A 99 -5.75 7.23 -4.93
CA MET A 99 -4.99 8.34 -5.54
C MET A 99 -3.47 8.26 -5.34
N PHE A 100 -3.01 7.45 -4.38
CA PHE A 100 -1.59 7.29 -4.04
C PHE A 100 -1.00 5.96 -4.54
N LEU A 101 -1.86 5.02 -4.93
CA LEU A 101 -1.46 3.72 -5.47
C LEU A 101 -1.32 3.81 -7.00
N SER A 102 -0.29 3.17 -7.54
CA SER A 102 -0.11 3.02 -8.98
C SER A 102 -1.17 2.08 -9.58
N ASN A 103 -1.44 2.24 -10.89
CA ASN A 103 -2.36 1.35 -11.61
C ASN A 103 -1.87 -0.11 -11.62
N SER A 104 -0.55 -0.34 -11.63
CA SER A 104 0.06 -1.66 -11.50
C SER A 104 -0.33 -2.32 -10.18
N ILE A 105 -0.13 -1.63 -9.07
CA ILE A 105 -0.48 -2.15 -7.74
C ILE A 105 -1.98 -2.36 -7.62
N GLN A 106 -2.81 -1.41 -8.07
CA GLN A 106 -4.26 -1.56 -8.04
C GLN A 106 -4.72 -2.83 -8.78
N THR A 107 -4.12 -3.13 -9.93
CA THR A 107 -4.43 -4.34 -10.72
C THR A 107 -4.04 -5.61 -9.99
N ILE A 108 -2.86 -5.63 -9.35
CA ILE A 108 -2.38 -6.81 -8.62
C ILE A 108 -3.21 -7.03 -7.35
N VAL A 109 -3.54 -5.96 -6.62
CA VAL A 109 -4.41 -6.06 -5.44
C VAL A 109 -5.79 -6.56 -5.84
N GLN A 110 -6.31 -6.14 -7.01
CA GLN A 110 -7.57 -6.71 -7.52
C GLN A 110 -7.46 -8.22 -7.74
N SER A 111 -6.34 -8.73 -8.27
CA SER A 111 -6.08 -10.18 -8.37
C SER A 111 -6.15 -10.86 -6.99
N VAL A 112 -5.54 -10.26 -5.97
CA VAL A 112 -5.59 -10.77 -4.58
C VAL A 112 -7.04 -10.79 -4.06
N VAL A 113 -7.80 -9.71 -4.28
CA VAL A 113 -9.22 -9.60 -3.87
C VAL A 113 -10.10 -10.63 -4.59
N ASP A 114 -9.85 -10.90 -5.86
CA ASP A 114 -10.57 -11.91 -6.62
C ASP A 114 -10.28 -13.32 -6.08
N LYS A 115 -9.03 -13.63 -5.75
CA LYS A 115 -8.66 -14.90 -5.11
C LYS A 115 -9.23 -15.03 -3.70
N LEU A 116 -9.24 -13.95 -2.93
CA LEU A 116 -9.90 -13.88 -1.63
C LEU A 116 -11.41 -14.15 -1.74
N SER A 117 -12.06 -13.61 -2.75
CA SER A 117 -13.50 -13.85 -2.99
C SER A 117 -13.78 -15.33 -3.24
N LEU A 118 -12.89 -16.02 -3.97
CA LEU A 118 -12.96 -17.48 -4.15
C LEU A 118 -12.70 -18.22 -2.84
N LEU A 119 -11.75 -17.76 -2.04
CA LEU A 119 -11.43 -18.34 -0.73
C LEU A 119 -12.61 -18.19 0.24
N CYS A 120 -13.26 -17.01 0.30
CA CYS A 120 -14.45 -16.78 1.11
C CYS A 120 -15.57 -17.76 0.74
N LYS A 121 -15.80 -17.96 -0.57
CA LYS A 121 -16.77 -18.95 -1.05
C LYS A 121 -16.38 -20.36 -0.63
N ALA A 122 -15.11 -20.74 -0.77
CA ALA A 122 -14.61 -22.03 -0.32
C ALA A 122 -14.82 -22.24 1.19
N GLU A 123 -14.50 -21.24 2.02
CA GLU A 123 -14.70 -21.30 3.47
C GLU A 123 -16.17 -21.47 3.86
N THR A 124 -17.10 -20.80 3.18
CA THR A 124 -18.54 -21.01 3.43
C THR A 124 -19.00 -22.42 3.08
N VAL A 125 -18.41 -23.04 2.06
CA VAL A 125 -18.74 -24.41 1.66
C VAL A 125 -18.19 -25.42 2.68
N ILE A 126 -16.98 -25.19 3.20
CA ILE A 126 -16.35 -26.04 4.23
C ILE A 126 -17.23 -26.19 5.47
N LEU A 127 -17.93 -25.11 5.89
CA LEU A 127 -18.83 -25.14 7.05
C LEU A 127 -19.98 -26.14 6.90
N GLY A 128 -20.36 -26.49 5.67
CA GLY A 128 -21.41 -27.46 5.37
C GLY A 128 -20.92 -28.90 5.17
N ILE A 129 -19.61 -29.15 5.18
CA ILE A 129 -19.02 -30.45 4.85
C ILE A 129 -18.68 -31.23 6.13
N ALA A 130 -19.28 -32.42 6.27
CA ALA A 130 -18.99 -33.33 7.38
C ALA A 130 -17.72 -34.18 7.18
N ASN A 131 -17.25 -34.33 5.94
CA ASN A 131 -16.13 -35.20 5.58
C ASN A 131 -14.78 -34.45 5.63
N GLU A 132 -13.90 -34.84 6.56
CA GLU A 132 -12.55 -34.26 6.73
C GLU A 132 -11.65 -34.40 5.49
N ASN A 133 -11.84 -35.44 4.67
CA ASN A 133 -11.06 -35.60 3.45
C ASN A 133 -11.47 -34.60 2.36
N GLU A 134 -12.75 -34.23 2.30
CA GLU A 134 -13.23 -33.18 1.40
C GLU A 134 -12.74 -31.80 1.86
N LYS A 135 -12.68 -31.55 3.18
CA LYS A 135 -12.09 -30.33 3.74
C LYS A 135 -10.65 -30.11 3.32
N ARG A 136 -9.84 -31.18 3.19
CA ARG A 136 -8.45 -31.10 2.70
C ARG A 136 -8.30 -30.55 1.30
N THR A 137 -9.24 -30.85 0.40
CA THR A 137 -9.25 -30.29 -0.96
C THR A 137 -9.46 -28.77 -0.95
N TYR A 138 -10.04 -28.20 0.11
CA TYR A 138 -10.20 -26.76 0.22
C TYR A 138 -8.95 -26.07 0.77
N TYR A 139 -8.16 -26.75 1.62
CA TYR A 139 -6.89 -26.21 2.10
C TYR A 139 -5.89 -25.94 0.96
N SER A 140 -6.04 -26.59 -0.21
CA SER A 140 -5.21 -26.30 -1.38
C SER A 140 -5.48 -24.95 -2.06
N PHE A 141 -6.53 -24.22 -1.67
CA PHE A 141 -6.77 -22.86 -2.16
C PHE A 141 -5.89 -21.81 -1.48
N TYR A 142 -5.51 -22.00 -0.22
CA TYR A 142 -4.69 -21.04 0.52
C TYR A 142 -3.29 -20.82 -0.11
N PRO A 143 -2.57 -21.84 -0.61
CA PRO A 143 -1.32 -21.65 -1.33
C PRO A 143 -1.45 -20.79 -2.60
N ILE A 144 -2.61 -20.84 -3.28
CA ILE A 144 -2.87 -20.03 -4.48
C ILE A 144 -2.96 -18.56 -4.09
N VAL A 145 -3.72 -18.26 -3.04
CA VAL A 145 -3.85 -16.90 -2.49
C VAL A 145 -2.49 -16.40 -1.99
N LEU A 146 -1.73 -17.26 -1.29
CA LEU A 146 -0.39 -16.95 -0.78
C LEU A 146 0.56 -16.50 -1.90
N THR A 147 0.54 -17.20 -3.04
CA THR A 147 1.37 -16.86 -4.20
C THR A 147 1.04 -15.47 -4.75
N GLU A 148 -0.24 -15.11 -4.82
CA GLU A 148 -0.66 -13.77 -5.28
C GLU A 148 -0.29 -12.67 -4.27
N ILE A 149 -0.37 -12.97 -2.97
CA ILE A 149 0.09 -12.04 -1.93
C ILE A 149 1.59 -11.78 -2.05
N GLU A 150 2.41 -12.81 -2.26
CA GLU A 150 3.85 -12.65 -2.38
C GLU A 150 4.24 -11.85 -3.62
N LYS A 151 3.57 -12.06 -4.76
CA LYS A 151 3.73 -11.20 -5.94
C LYS A 151 3.36 -9.74 -5.63
N CYS A 152 2.24 -9.51 -4.95
CA CYS A 152 1.80 -8.17 -4.58
C CYS A 152 2.81 -7.47 -3.66
N LEU A 153 3.34 -8.17 -2.67
CA LEU A 153 4.34 -7.64 -1.74
C LEU A 153 5.67 -7.31 -2.46
N GLN A 154 6.08 -8.14 -3.42
CA GLN A 154 7.28 -7.88 -4.24
C GLN A 154 7.13 -6.60 -5.06
N GLU A 155 6.00 -6.44 -5.75
CA GLU A 155 5.71 -5.24 -6.56
C GLU A 155 5.58 -3.98 -5.70
N LEU A 156 4.96 -4.10 -4.52
CA LEU A 156 4.92 -3.04 -3.52
C LEU A 156 6.33 -2.62 -3.07
N SER A 157 7.22 -3.58 -2.81
CA SER A 157 8.59 -3.29 -2.40
C SER A 157 9.40 -2.61 -3.51
N ALA A 158 9.25 -3.06 -4.76
CA ALA A 158 9.92 -2.47 -5.91
C ALA A 158 9.52 -1.00 -6.14
N GLU A 159 8.25 -0.64 -5.88
CA GLU A 159 7.79 0.74 -6.01
C GLU A 159 8.24 1.69 -4.90
N ILE A 160 8.62 1.16 -3.73
CA ILE A 160 9.14 1.95 -2.61
C ILE A 160 10.64 2.25 -2.79
N GLU A 161 11.38 1.35 -3.44
CA GLU A 161 12.82 1.50 -3.72
C GLU A 161 13.12 2.48 -4.88
N LEU A 162 12.10 2.89 -5.64
CA LEU A 162 12.16 3.87 -6.74
C LEU A 162 11.82 5.31 -6.31
#